data_AF-A0A6B8T506-F1
#
_entry.id   AF-A0A6B8T506-F1
#
_cell.length_a   1.000
_cell.length_b   1.000
_cell.length_c   1.000
_cell.angle_alpha   90.00
_cell.angle_beta   90.00
_cell.angle_gamma   90.00
#
_symmetry.space_group_name_H-M   'P 1'
#
loop_
_entity.id
_entity.type
_entity.pdbx_description
1 polymer ?
#
loop_
_entity_poly.entity_id
_entity_poly.type
_entity_poly.pdbx_seq_one_letter_code
_entity_poly.pdbx_strand_id
1 'polypeptide(L)'
;MKRIILAAVLLFFTGKTFAQDDFPKHEVNLNILNVIWLSSVELGYEHYIAFNQSIEGEIFINDRFSFFTRKEGEKFNATSIKVGYNYYFDLDGNSGPYINPFIKQRFGHFKYEDGTKTSLNSFILGIGAGYQWNYNDTFIIAPYANIARNFDKGVNDDGKFWAIEPNLGIKIGYKF
;
A
#
# COMPACT_ATOMS: atom_id res chain seq x y z
N MET A 1 -2.35 -20.31 17.34
CA MET A 1 -2.40 -19.25 16.31
C MET A 1 -1.15 -18.35 16.31
N LYS A 2 -0.73 -17.78 17.45
CA LYS A 2 0.48 -16.92 17.52
C LYS A 2 1.79 -17.57 17.04
N ARG A 3 1.97 -18.89 17.29
CA ARG A 3 3.17 -19.64 16.90
C ARG A 3 3.24 -19.98 15.41
N ILE A 4 2.10 -20.07 14.73
CA ILE A 4 2.04 -20.35 13.27
C ILE A 4 2.38 -19.08 12.49
N ILE A 5 1.91 -17.92 12.96
CA ILE A 5 2.27 -16.61 12.38
C ILE A 5 3.78 -16.35 12.55
N LEU A 6 4.35 -16.64 13.73
CA LEU A 6 5.78 -16.50 13.97
C LEU A 6 6.63 -17.43 13.08
N ALA A 7 6.17 -18.66 12.85
CA ALA A 7 6.82 -19.61 11.96
C ALA A 7 6.73 -19.20 10.48
N ALA A 8 5.60 -18.63 10.06
CA ALA A 8 5.44 -18.09 8.70
C ALA A 8 6.36 -16.89 8.46
N VAL A 9 6.50 -15.99 9.45
CA VAL A 9 7.44 -14.86 9.39
C VAL A 9 8.90 -15.36 9.33
N LEU A 10 9.26 -16.39 10.12
CA LEU A 10 10.61 -16.96 10.12
C LEU A 10 10.96 -17.73 8.83
N LEU A 11 9.97 -18.34 8.15
CA LEU A 11 10.18 -19.03 6.87
C LEU A 11 10.45 -18.07 5.70
N PHE A 12 10.08 -16.80 5.79
CA PHE A 12 10.49 -15.79 4.80
C PHE A 12 11.96 -15.34 4.95
N PHE A 13 12.63 -15.67 6.07
CA PHE A 13 14.03 -15.29 6.31
C PHE A 13 15.07 -16.33 5.88
N THR A 14 14.67 -17.51 5.40
CA THR A 14 15.65 -18.55 4.99
C THR A 14 16.05 -18.40 3.53
N GLY A 15 17.17 -17.69 3.32
CA GLY A 15 18.19 -18.02 2.33
C GLY A 15 17.90 -17.70 0.87
N LYS A 16 18.36 -16.53 0.42
CA LYS A 16 18.84 -16.35 -0.96
C LYS A 16 20.30 -15.93 -0.93
N THR A 17 21.14 -16.76 -1.53
CA THR A 17 22.50 -16.38 -1.95
C THR A 17 22.34 -15.41 -3.12
N PHE A 18 22.60 -14.13 -2.89
CA PHE A 18 22.60 -13.14 -3.95
C PHE A 18 23.85 -13.29 -4.82
N ALA A 19 23.63 -13.52 -6.11
CA ALA A 19 24.63 -13.16 -7.11
C ALA A 19 24.87 -11.65 -7.00
N GLN A 20 26.10 -11.21 -7.26
CA GLN A 20 26.55 -9.83 -7.14
C GLN A 20 25.86 -8.96 -8.20
N ASP A 21 24.65 -8.49 -7.90
CA ASP A 21 23.96 -7.45 -8.65
C ASP A 21 24.46 -6.08 -8.17
N ASP A 22 24.52 -5.09 -9.07
CA ASP A 22 25.03 -3.75 -8.77
C ASP A 22 24.14 -2.95 -7.80
N PHE A 23 22.94 -3.44 -7.48
CA PHE A 23 21.99 -2.85 -6.54
C PHE A 23 21.01 -3.91 -5.99
N PRO A 24 20.45 -3.72 -4.78
CA PRO A 24 19.46 -4.64 -4.22
C PRO A 24 18.17 -4.66 -5.04
N LYS A 25 17.66 -5.86 -5.30
CA LYS A 25 16.54 -6.10 -6.23
C LYS A 25 15.18 -6.21 -5.54
N HIS A 26 15.17 -6.28 -4.22
CA HIS A 26 13.96 -6.50 -3.45
C HIS A 26 13.83 -5.43 -2.39
N GLU A 27 12.60 -5.04 -2.10
CA GLU A 27 12.29 -4.16 -0.99
C GLU A 27 11.03 -4.66 -0.29
N VAL A 28 11.04 -4.62 1.03
CA VAL A 28 9.84 -4.74 1.85
C VAL A 28 9.56 -3.40 2.49
N ASN A 29 8.30 -3.00 2.55
CA ASN A 29 7.93 -1.71 3.10
C ASN A 29 6.60 -1.72 3.87
N LEU A 30 6.44 -0.70 4.70
CA LEU A 30 5.27 -0.46 5.54
C LEU A 30 4.84 1.01 5.43
N ASN A 31 3.55 1.27 5.26
CA ASN A 31 3.01 2.62 5.40
C ASN A 31 2.75 2.95 6.88
N ILE A 32 3.70 3.62 7.53
CA ILE A 32 3.59 3.91 8.96
C ILE A 32 2.51 4.97 9.27
N LEU A 33 2.28 5.91 8.34
CA LEU A 33 1.29 6.97 8.52
C LEU A 33 -0.11 6.39 8.70
N ASN A 34 -0.49 5.45 7.84
CA ASN A 34 -1.83 4.85 7.87
C ASN A 34 -2.00 3.88 9.04
N VAL A 35 -0.93 3.27 9.53
CA VAL A 35 -0.97 2.50 10.79
C VAL A 35 -1.32 3.44 11.96
N ILE A 36 -0.65 4.58 12.07
CA ILE A 36 -0.83 5.54 13.16
C ILE A 36 -2.20 6.22 13.07
N TRP A 37 -2.55 6.73 11.89
CA TRP A 37 -3.74 7.56 11.72
C TRP A 37 -5.00 6.73 11.51
N LEU A 38 -4.94 5.72 10.63
CA LEU A 38 -6.12 4.97 10.19
C LEU A 38 -6.24 3.60 10.86
N SER A 39 -5.21 3.15 11.60
CA SER A 39 -5.10 1.77 12.06
C SER A 39 -5.20 0.76 10.91
N SER A 40 -4.72 1.16 9.72
CA SER A 40 -4.61 0.33 8.51
C SER A 40 -3.18 -0.16 8.40
N VAL A 41 -2.97 -1.49 8.30
CA VAL A 41 -1.64 -2.07 8.12
C VAL A 41 -1.45 -2.35 6.64
N GLU A 42 -0.50 -1.65 6.03
CA GLU A 42 -0.25 -1.70 4.58
C GLU A 42 1.18 -2.18 4.37
N LEU A 43 1.30 -3.44 3.94
CA LEU A 43 2.57 -4.12 3.74
C LEU A 43 2.83 -4.26 2.26
N GLY A 44 3.95 -3.70 1.81
CA GLY A 44 4.40 -3.76 0.44
C GLY A 44 5.62 -4.63 0.24
N TYR A 45 5.68 -5.23 -0.94
CA TYR A 45 6.86 -5.85 -1.50
C TYR A 45 7.10 -5.28 -2.89
N GLU A 46 8.33 -4.97 -3.20
CA GLU A 46 8.72 -4.39 -4.46
C GLU A 46 9.90 -5.15 -5.05
N HIS A 47 9.83 -5.39 -6.36
CA HIS A 47 10.88 -6.03 -7.14
C HIS A 47 11.39 -5.07 -8.21
N TYR A 48 12.64 -4.67 -8.07
CA TYR A 48 13.32 -3.81 -9.03
C TYR A 48 13.70 -4.62 -10.26
N ILE A 49 13.19 -4.19 -11.42
CA ILE A 49 13.46 -4.80 -12.73
C ILE A 49 14.51 -4.00 -13.51
N ALA A 50 14.74 -2.75 -13.13
CA ALA A 50 15.85 -1.90 -13.55
C ALA A 50 16.17 -0.91 -12.42
N PHE A 51 17.26 -0.15 -12.55
CA PHE A 51 17.64 0.86 -11.54
C PHE A 51 16.51 1.86 -11.27
N ASN A 52 15.77 2.26 -12.31
CA ASN A 52 14.70 3.24 -12.23
C ASN A 52 13.28 2.66 -12.31
N GLN A 53 13.12 1.33 -12.28
CA GLN A 53 11.83 0.68 -12.52
C GLN A 53 11.61 -0.51 -11.60
N SER A 54 10.39 -0.63 -11.10
CA SER A 54 10.01 -1.77 -10.26
C SER A 54 8.53 -2.13 -10.39
N ILE A 55 8.21 -3.33 -9.94
CA ILE A 55 6.83 -3.80 -9.76
C ILE A 55 6.60 -3.97 -8.27
N GLU A 56 5.50 -3.40 -7.77
CA GLU A 56 5.11 -3.52 -6.37
C GLU A 56 3.81 -4.32 -6.22
N GLY A 57 3.73 -5.04 -5.11
CA GLY A 57 2.51 -5.66 -4.59
C GLY A 57 2.31 -5.23 -3.15
N GLU A 58 1.10 -4.78 -2.81
CA GLU A 58 0.76 -4.35 -1.44
C GLU A 58 -0.51 -5.04 -0.96
N ILE A 59 -0.54 -5.37 0.34
CA ILE A 59 -1.71 -5.87 1.05
C ILE A 59 -2.10 -4.86 2.12
N PHE A 60 -3.39 -4.51 2.14
CA PHE A 60 -3.99 -3.58 3.08
C PHE A 60 -4.90 -4.35 4.02
N ILE A 61 -4.60 -4.33 5.32
CA ILE A 61 -5.42 -4.95 6.37
C ILE A 61 -6.14 -3.84 7.11
N ASN A 62 -7.46 -3.97 7.25
CA ASN A 62 -8.32 -2.89 7.73
C ASN A 62 -8.21 -1.65 6.83
N ASP A 63 -8.28 -1.90 5.51
CA ASP A 63 -8.20 -0.86 4.49
C ASP A 63 -9.31 0.17 4.70
N ARG A 64 -8.93 1.44 4.62
CA ARG A 64 -9.81 2.57 4.89
C ARG A 64 -10.04 3.40 3.66
N PHE A 65 -11.25 3.95 3.59
CA PHE A 65 -11.64 4.87 2.54
C PHE A 65 -11.21 6.28 2.93
N SER A 66 -10.12 6.77 2.33
CA SER A 66 -9.58 8.13 2.56
C SER A 66 -9.43 8.51 4.05
N PHE A 67 -9.24 9.80 4.34
CA PHE A 67 -9.10 10.34 5.70
C PHE A 67 -10.44 10.76 6.32
N PHE A 68 -11.53 10.06 6.02
CA PHE A 68 -12.83 10.42 6.58
C PHE A 68 -12.91 10.09 8.07
N THR A 69 -13.47 11.03 8.84
CA THR A 69 -13.76 10.81 10.24
C THR A 69 -14.88 9.78 10.37
N ARG A 70 -14.68 8.83 11.28
CA ARG A 70 -15.64 7.79 11.59
C ARG A 70 -16.42 8.20 12.83
N LYS A 71 -17.74 8.03 12.82
CA LYS A 71 -18.55 8.19 14.04
C LYS A 71 -18.36 7.00 14.97
N GLU A 72 -18.68 7.18 16.25
CA GLU A 72 -18.69 6.05 17.19
C GLU A 72 -19.65 4.95 16.70
N GLY A 73 -19.31 3.67 16.92
CA GLY A 73 -20.12 2.54 16.45
C GLY A 73 -19.89 2.09 14.99
N GLU A 74 -19.45 2.98 14.11
CA GLU A 74 -19.14 2.64 12.72
C GLU A 74 -17.86 1.80 12.60
N LYS A 75 -17.79 0.86 11.64
CA LYS A 75 -16.62 -0.02 11.46
C LYS A 75 -16.31 -0.31 9.99
N PHE A 76 -15.05 -0.10 9.63
CA PHE A 76 -14.48 -0.64 8.40
C PHE A 76 -14.03 -2.07 8.66
N ASN A 77 -14.36 -2.97 7.74
CA ASN A 77 -13.79 -4.29 7.67
C ASN A 77 -13.52 -4.58 6.19
N ALA A 78 -12.35 -4.14 5.73
CA ALA A 78 -11.92 -4.32 4.36
C ALA A 78 -10.47 -4.78 4.31
N THR A 79 -10.19 -5.59 3.29
CA THR A 79 -8.86 -6.00 2.90
C THR A 79 -8.69 -5.71 1.42
N SER A 80 -7.52 -5.22 1.04
CA SER A 80 -7.23 -4.94 -0.36
C SER A 80 -5.90 -5.51 -0.77
N ILE A 81 -5.79 -5.77 -2.06
CA ILE A 81 -4.54 -6.13 -2.73
C ILE A 81 -4.33 -5.11 -3.84
N LYS A 82 -3.13 -4.54 -3.92
CA LYS A 82 -2.71 -3.59 -4.95
C LYS A 82 -1.53 -4.17 -5.71
N VAL A 83 -1.50 -3.91 -7.01
CA VAL A 83 -0.34 -4.12 -7.87
C VAL A 83 -0.05 -2.82 -8.58
N GLY A 84 1.19 -2.36 -8.50
CA GLY A 84 1.64 -1.11 -9.06
C GLY A 84 2.95 -1.26 -9.83
N TYR A 85 3.23 -0.27 -10.66
CA TYR A 85 4.50 -0.14 -11.35
C TYR A 85 5.14 1.19 -10.94
N ASN A 86 6.36 1.18 -10.43
CA ASN A 86 7.06 2.41 -10.08
C ASN A 86 8.06 2.79 -11.17
N TYR A 87 8.06 4.08 -11.53
CA TYR A 87 9.13 4.69 -12.32
C TYR A 87 9.78 5.79 -11.50
N TYR A 88 11.07 5.62 -11.20
CA TYR A 88 11.88 6.53 -10.40
C TYR A 88 12.60 7.52 -11.32
N PHE A 89 12.37 8.81 -11.12
CA PHE A 89 13.14 9.88 -11.74
C PHE A 89 14.39 10.06 -10.88
N ASP A 90 15.34 9.15 -11.03
CA ASP A 90 16.57 9.13 -10.24
C ASP A 90 17.35 10.43 -10.42
N LEU A 91 17.55 11.16 -9.32
CA LEU A 91 18.36 12.37 -9.27
C LEU A 91 19.73 12.11 -8.64
N ASP A 92 19.82 11.13 -7.74
CA ASP A 92 21.03 10.75 -6.99
C ASP A 92 20.83 9.40 -6.26
N GLY A 93 21.38 8.30 -6.78
CA GLY A 93 21.42 7.01 -6.09
C GLY A 93 20.05 6.42 -5.74
N ASN A 94 19.12 6.39 -6.69
CA ASN A 94 17.71 5.99 -6.51
C ASN A 94 16.92 6.84 -5.49
N SER A 95 17.43 8.03 -5.16
CA SER A 95 16.65 9.07 -4.48
C SER A 95 16.06 10.02 -5.51
N GLY A 96 14.79 10.37 -5.34
CA GLY A 96 14.11 11.25 -6.28
C GLY A 96 12.61 11.05 -6.32
N PRO A 97 11.92 11.87 -7.13
CA PRO A 97 10.50 11.70 -7.35
C PRO A 97 10.23 10.39 -8.10
N TYR A 98 9.04 9.83 -7.89
CA TYR A 98 8.58 8.67 -8.65
C TYR A 98 7.08 8.78 -8.94
N ILE A 99 6.63 8.03 -9.94
CA ILE A 99 5.22 7.83 -10.25
C ILE A 99 4.86 6.36 -10.12
N ASN A 100 3.60 6.10 -9.78
CA ASN A 100 3.06 4.78 -9.52
C ASN A 100 1.65 4.63 -10.11
N PRO A 101 1.48 4.29 -11.40
CA PRO A 101 0.20 3.75 -11.86
C PRO A 101 -0.07 2.39 -11.19
N PHE A 102 -1.30 2.18 -10.73
CA PHE A 102 -1.66 0.95 -10.03
C PHE A 102 -3.11 0.53 -10.25
N ILE A 103 -3.35 -0.75 -10.02
CA ILE A 103 -4.68 -1.33 -9.82
C ILE A 103 -4.79 -1.86 -8.40
N LYS A 104 -5.99 -1.78 -7.83
CA LYS A 104 -6.29 -2.29 -6.49
C LYS A 104 -7.63 -2.98 -6.50
N GLN A 105 -7.71 -4.12 -5.84
CA GLN A 105 -8.95 -4.81 -5.58
C GLN A 105 -9.22 -4.80 -4.08
N ARG A 106 -10.36 -4.23 -3.70
CA ARG A 106 -10.85 -4.21 -2.32
C ARG A 106 -11.92 -5.28 -2.14
N PHE A 107 -11.93 -5.86 -0.95
CA PHE A 107 -12.94 -6.79 -0.46
C PHE A 107 -13.39 -6.38 0.93
N GLY A 108 -14.68 -6.43 1.21
CA GLY A 108 -15.21 -6.22 2.55
C GLY A 108 -16.43 -5.32 2.59
N HIS A 109 -16.69 -4.77 3.76
CA HIS A 109 -17.87 -3.95 4.01
C HIS A 109 -17.62 -2.87 5.05
N PHE A 110 -18.42 -1.81 4.94
CA PHE A 110 -18.60 -0.83 5.97
C PHE A 110 -19.84 -1.19 6.77
N LYS A 111 -19.75 -1.12 8.10
CA LYS A 111 -20.90 -1.29 9.00
C LYS A 111 -21.24 0.04 9.65
N TYR A 112 -22.49 0.45 9.49
CA TYR A 112 -23.10 1.60 10.16
C TYR A 112 -23.45 1.28 11.62
N GLU A 113 -23.71 2.33 12.40
CA GLU A 113 -24.08 2.22 13.81
C GLU A 113 -25.39 1.44 14.01
N ASP A 114 -26.37 1.66 13.13
CA ASP A 114 -27.66 0.95 13.09
C ASP A 114 -27.54 -0.54 12.70
N GLY A 115 -26.34 -0.97 12.30
CA GLY A 115 -26.04 -2.33 11.87
C GLY A 115 -26.11 -2.57 10.37
N THR A 116 -26.59 -1.61 9.59
CA THR A 116 -26.65 -1.66 8.12
C THR A 116 -25.23 -1.82 7.55
N LYS A 117 -25.12 -2.53 6.42
CA LYS A 117 -23.83 -2.79 5.77
C LYS A 117 -23.84 -2.32 4.32
N THR A 118 -22.75 -1.67 3.94
CA THR A 118 -22.45 -1.32 2.56
C THR A 118 -21.26 -2.12 2.07
N SER A 119 -21.41 -2.73 0.90
CA SER A 119 -20.30 -3.43 0.24
C SER A 119 -19.22 -2.43 -0.14
N LEU A 120 -17.97 -2.73 0.25
CA LEU A 120 -16.78 -2.01 -0.19
C LEU A 120 -15.99 -2.80 -1.23
N ASN A 121 -16.54 -3.90 -1.74
CA ASN A 121 -15.90 -4.65 -2.82
C ASN A 121 -15.73 -3.72 -4.01
N SER A 122 -14.50 -3.45 -4.45
CA SER A 122 -14.30 -2.56 -5.58
C SER A 122 -13.03 -2.87 -6.36
N PHE A 123 -13.15 -2.78 -7.67
CA PHE A 123 -12.01 -2.61 -8.55
C PHE A 123 -11.65 -1.13 -8.60
N ILE A 124 -10.37 -0.82 -8.43
CA ILE A 124 -9.84 0.53 -8.27
C ILE A 124 -8.67 0.70 -9.23
N LEU A 125 -8.67 1.80 -9.98
CA LEU A 125 -7.56 2.25 -10.82
C LEU A 125 -7.04 3.56 -10.26
N GLY A 126 -5.73 3.72 -10.13
CA GLY A 126 -5.16 4.94 -9.60
C GLY A 126 -3.76 5.25 -10.12
N ILE A 127 -3.32 6.45 -9.75
CA ILE A 127 -1.97 6.92 -9.94
C ILE A 127 -1.48 7.56 -8.64
N GLY A 128 -0.25 7.23 -8.27
CA GLY A 128 0.48 7.79 -7.16
C GLY A 128 1.69 8.57 -7.64
N ALA A 129 2.14 9.50 -6.81
CA ALA A 129 3.45 10.11 -6.91
C ALA A 129 4.04 10.30 -5.51
N GLY A 130 5.35 10.22 -5.41
CA GLY A 130 6.06 10.41 -4.15
C GLY A 130 7.50 10.86 -4.38
N TYR A 131 8.22 11.02 -3.28
CA TYR A 131 9.64 11.30 -3.29
C TYR A 131 10.35 10.29 -2.40
N GLN A 132 11.31 9.54 -2.94
CA GLN A 132 12.08 8.56 -2.20
C GLN A 132 13.40 9.16 -1.73
N TRP A 133 13.70 8.98 -0.44
CA TRP A 133 15.04 9.09 0.09
C TRP A 133 15.60 7.69 0.28
N ASN A 134 16.69 7.40 -0.41
CA ASN A 134 17.41 6.14 -0.33
C ASN A 134 18.70 6.33 0.46
N TYR A 135 18.80 5.66 1.61
CA TYR A 135 19.96 5.72 2.49
C TYR A 135 20.79 4.45 2.32
N ASN A 136 21.99 4.61 1.75
CA ASN A 136 22.97 3.54 1.53
C ASN A 136 22.41 2.32 0.79
N ASP A 137 21.53 2.54 -0.20
CA ASP A 137 20.85 1.49 -0.96
C ASP A 137 20.12 0.44 -0.11
N THR A 138 19.83 0.76 1.14
CA THR A 138 19.31 -0.22 2.11
C THR A 138 18.02 0.29 2.72
N PHE A 139 18.01 1.48 3.31
CA PHE A 139 16.85 1.99 4.02
C PHE A 139 16.17 3.08 3.18
N ILE A 140 14.85 2.98 3.02
CA ILE A 140 14.10 4.00 2.30
C ILE A 140 13.04 4.65 3.16
N ILE A 141 12.81 5.94 2.93
CA ILE A 141 11.66 6.68 3.42
C ILE A 141 11.07 7.40 2.23
N ALA A 142 9.77 7.23 1.99
CA ALA A 142 9.09 7.85 0.86
C ALA A 142 7.68 8.34 1.25
N PRO A 143 7.49 9.66 1.47
CA PRO A 143 6.16 10.24 1.45
C PRO A 143 5.57 10.14 0.05
N TYR A 144 4.27 9.88 -0.01
CA TYR A 144 3.55 9.76 -1.27
C TYR A 144 2.10 10.20 -1.15
N ALA A 145 1.52 10.51 -2.31
CA ALA A 145 0.12 10.84 -2.49
C ALA A 145 -0.45 10.10 -3.70
N ASN A 146 -1.65 9.57 -3.53
CA ASN A 146 -2.35 8.80 -4.56
C ASN A 146 -3.74 9.38 -4.80
N ILE A 147 -4.18 9.31 -6.04
CA ILE A 147 -5.57 9.50 -6.44
C ILE A 147 -6.05 8.27 -7.20
N ALA A 148 -7.20 7.74 -6.79
CA ALA A 148 -7.75 6.53 -7.39
C ALA A 148 -9.25 6.67 -7.64
N ARG A 149 -9.79 5.87 -8.55
CA ARG A 149 -11.22 5.80 -8.85
C ARG A 149 -11.76 4.41 -8.56
N ASN A 150 -12.87 4.35 -7.84
CA ASN A 150 -13.66 3.14 -7.61
C ASN A 150 -14.69 2.94 -8.72
N PHE A 151 -14.76 1.71 -9.24
CA PHE A 151 -15.73 1.34 -10.26
C PHE A 151 -16.93 0.54 -9.72
N ASP A 152 -17.06 0.38 -8.41
CA ASP A 152 -18.16 -0.37 -7.80
C ASP A 152 -19.38 0.51 -7.46
N LYS A 153 -20.58 -0.03 -7.72
CA LYS A 153 -21.84 0.65 -7.47
C LYS A 153 -22.18 0.76 -5.98
N GLY A 154 -21.85 -0.24 -5.17
CA GLY A 154 -22.13 -0.22 -3.73
C GLY A 154 -21.43 0.93 -3.00
N VAL A 155 -20.22 1.29 -3.45
CA VAL A 155 -19.49 2.47 -2.97
C VAL A 155 -20.11 3.76 -3.52
N ASN A 156 -20.41 3.79 -4.82
CA ASN A 156 -20.85 5.01 -5.50
C ASN A 156 -22.30 5.42 -5.17
N ASP A 157 -23.17 4.45 -4.86
CA ASP A 157 -24.60 4.66 -4.61
C ASP A 157 -24.92 4.97 -3.14
N ASP A 158 -24.01 4.64 -2.21
CA ASP A 158 -24.20 4.83 -0.77
C ASP A 158 -24.09 6.30 -0.33
N GLY A 159 -23.44 7.15 -1.13
CA GLY A 159 -23.34 8.60 -0.91
C GLY A 159 -22.40 9.04 0.20
N LYS A 160 -21.99 8.15 1.12
CA LYS A 160 -20.94 8.42 2.12
C LYS A 160 -19.54 8.35 1.52
N PHE A 161 -19.35 7.48 0.54
CA PHE A 161 -18.07 7.25 -0.10
C PHE A 161 -17.97 8.03 -1.41
N TRP A 162 -16.77 8.55 -1.69
CA TRP A 162 -16.51 9.25 -2.94
C TRP A 162 -16.05 8.28 -4.00
N ALA A 163 -16.53 8.44 -5.25
CA ALA A 163 -16.00 7.64 -6.36
C ALA A 163 -14.48 7.81 -6.54
N ILE A 164 -13.94 8.97 -6.16
CA ILE A 164 -12.52 9.30 -6.21
C ILE A 164 -11.94 9.27 -4.79
N GLU A 165 -10.88 8.47 -4.61
CA GLU A 165 -10.17 8.28 -3.35
C GLU A 165 -8.81 8.98 -3.37
N PRO A 166 -8.64 10.12 -2.67
CA PRO A 166 -7.33 10.59 -2.28
C PRO A 166 -6.78 9.74 -1.13
N ASN A 167 -5.48 9.45 -1.18
CA ASN A 167 -4.73 8.77 -0.14
C ASN A 167 -3.33 9.39 0.00
N LEU A 168 -2.80 9.42 1.23
CA LEU A 168 -1.45 9.86 1.54
C LEU A 168 -0.78 8.76 2.37
N GLY A 169 0.55 8.67 2.30
CA GLY A 169 1.30 7.71 3.07
C GLY A 169 2.74 8.11 3.28
N ILE A 170 3.38 7.44 4.24
CA ILE A 170 4.83 7.47 4.42
C ILE A 170 5.29 6.02 4.41
N LYS A 171 5.89 5.62 3.29
CA LYS A 171 6.52 4.32 3.13
C LYS A 171 7.87 4.33 3.86
N ILE A 172 8.08 3.36 4.75
CA ILE A 172 9.41 3.04 5.29
C ILE A 172 9.75 1.64 4.82
N GLY A 173 10.91 1.46 4.20
CA GLY A 173 11.28 0.20 3.58
C GLY A 173 12.73 -0.20 3.78
N TYR A 174 12.99 -1.47 3.53
CA TYR A 174 14.29 -2.10 3.59
C TYR A 174 14.55 -2.87 2.30
N LYS A 175 15.67 -2.55 1.65
CA LYS A 175 16.16 -3.13 0.41
C LYS A 175 17.17 -4.25 0.69
N PHE A 176 17.12 -5.31 -0.11
CA PHE A 176 18.00 -6.47 -0.03
C PHE A 176 18.14 -7.23 -1.34
#